data_AF-L8JIG5-F1
#
_entry.id   AF-L8JIG5-F1
#
_cell.length_a   1.000
_cell.length_b   1.000
_cell.length_c   1.000
_cell.angle_alpha   90.00
_cell.angle_beta   90.00
_cell.angle_gamma   90.00
#
_symmetry.space_group_name_H-M   'P 1'
#
loop_
_entity.id
_entity.type
_entity.pdbx_description
1 polymer ?
#
loop_
_entity_poly.entity_id
_entity_poly.type
_entity_poly.pdbx_seq_one_letter_code
_entity_poly.pdbx_strand_id
1 'polypeptide(L)'
;MSGLFNEEPTIQVRRTQASAQPTQTASRPSEVDLSGTERLIENLAVYGSPLLNAATELLGILVTVPRQGSPRDVDRFRQKLLDAIAAFRQRGLYLEYHPSIIEKSCFVLCAAFDEAILYTSWGERTRWENHSLLSKVFSQRNGGEVFFALLDKAGQQPAKLVDFIELQYVLLMLGFKGRYRHGDESRLHEIKSDVYALIRHYRAESPMPVPRTPELIEGKQPWRMLSMGKMLAIATLVMASGYGASEYWYMNRSQPILQQFSTIDMSGVSLKKASQDLIYLSTEADIGHAAVSEKLEEEKPKAAPAQQWEVVLAVFSRSSDAVRLSSELKQSGYDAFTRETDHGIELFIRAGDNLAVIRKLKNELNVRYGLNATIRRAQK
;
A
#
# COMPACT_ATOMS: atom_id res chain seq x y z
N MET A 1 -29.28 13.20 -46.88
CA MET A 1 -29.51 12.80 -45.48
C MET A 1 -29.71 11.29 -45.47
N SER A 2 -28.65 10.48 -45.42
CA SER A 2 -28.08 9.91 -44.17
C SER A 2 -29.19 9.39 -43.25
N GLY A 3 -29.46 8.09 -43.18
CA GLY A 3 -28.47 7.06 -42.79
C GLY A 3 -28.30 7.11 -41.27
N LEU A 4 -29.36 6.82 -40.53
CA LEU A 4 -29.36 6.72 -39.07
C LEU A 4 -30.39 5.66 -38.71
N PHE A 5 -29.94 4.42 -38.60
CA PHE A 5 -30.45 3.33 -37.74
C PHE A 5 -29.91 2.04 -38.36
N ASN A 6 -28.74 1.64 -37.84
CA ASN A 6 -28.07 0.38 -38.13
C ASN A 6 -29.03 -0.78 -37.82
N GLU A 7 -29.34 -1.58 -38.83
CA GLU A 7 -29.87 -2.93 -38.66
C GLU A 7 -28.71 -3.82 -38.21
N GLU A 8 -28.45 -3.89 -36.91
CA GLU A 8 -27.64 -4.95 -36.35
C GLU A 8 -28.53 -6.17 -36.07
N PRO A 9 -28.17 -7.37 -36.56
CA PRO A 9 -28.95 -8.57 -36.30
C PRO A 9 -28.86 -8.94 -34.81
N THR A 10 -30.01 -9.01 -34.15
CA THR A 10 -30.16 -9.52 -32.78
C THR A 10 -29.51 -10.91 -32.65
N ILE A 11 -28.35 -10.99 -31.98
CA ILE A 11 -27.71 -12.26 -31.65
C ILE A 11 -28.54 -12.94 -30.55
N GLN A 12 -29.33 -13.94 -30.94
CA GLN A 12 -29.97 -14.85 -29.98
C GLN A 12 -28.91 -15.80 -29.40
N VAL A 13 -28.48 -15.54 -28.17
CA VAL A 13 -27.63 -16.48 -27.41
C VAL A 13 -28.49 -17.67 -26.95
N ARG A 14 -28.58 -18.70 -27.80
CA ARG A 14 -29.19 -19.98 -27.44
C ARG A 14 -28.15 -20.81 -26.68
N ARG A 15 -28.35 -21.00 -25.37
CA ARG A 15 -27.53 -21.92 -24.57
C ARG A 15 -27.71 -23.34 -25.13
N THR A 16 -26.69 -23.85 -25.81
CA THR A 16 -26.61 -25.25 -26.23
C THR A 16 -26.60 -26.11 -24.96
N GLN A 17 -27.65 -26.91 -24.76
CA GLN A 17 -27.59 -27.97 -23.75
C GLN A 17 -26.58 -29.00 -24.24
N ALA A 18 -25.40 -29.01 -23.62
CA ALA A 18 -24.48 -30.12 -23.75
C ALA A 18 -25.19 -31.37 -23.23
N SER A 19 -25.35 -32.36 -24.11
CA SER A 19 -25.87 -33.68 -23.74
C SER A 19 -24.84 -34.33 -22.83
N ALA A 20 -25.07 -34.23 -21.52
CA ALA A 20 -24.25 -34.91 -20.52
C ALA A 20 -24.64 -36.38 -20.50
N GLN A 21 -23.76 -37.23 -21.03
CA GLN A 21 -23.79 -38.66 -20.77
C GLN A 21 -23.67 -38.90 -19.25
N PRO A 22 -24.46 -39.83 -18.66
CA PRO A 22 -24.42 -40.09 -17.23
C PRO A 22 -23.22 -40.98 -16.90
N THR A 23 -22.07 -40.37 -16.63
CA THR A 23 -21.01 -41.06 -15.88
C THR A 23 -21.45 -41.09 -14.42
N GLN A 24 -22.05 -42.22 -14.00
CA GLN A 24 -22.36 -42.50 -12.61
C GLN A 24 -21.06 -42.59 -11.81
N THR A 25 -20.61 -41.44 -11.29
CA THR A 25 -19.72 -41.41 -10.13
C THR A 25 -20.63 -41.04 -8.96
N ALA A 26 -21.06 -42.04 -8.21
CA ALA A 26 -21.82 -41.85 -6.99
C ALA A 26 -20.93 -41.20 -5.91
N SER A 27 -20.68 -39.90 -6.03
CA SER A 27 -20.24 -39.09 -4.92
C SER A 27 -21.43 -38.95 -3.98
N ARG A 28 -21.40 -39.67 -2.85
CA ARG A 28 -22.24 -39.33 -1.69
C ARG A 28 -22.15 -37.81 -1.50
N PRO A 29 -23.26 -37.10 -1.25
CA PRO A 29 -23.17 -35.70 -0.88
C PRO A 29 -22.23 -35.67 0.33
N SER A 30 -21.10 -34.98 0.17
CA SER A 30 -20.25 -34.60 1.31
C SER A 30 -21.17 -33.87 2.26
N GLU A 31 -21.58 -34.57 3.32
CA GLU A 31 -22.30 -33.99 4.43
C GLU A 31 -21.47 -32.80 4.87
N VAL A 32 -22.00 -31.59 4.66
CA VAL A 32 -21.29 -30.37 5.02
C VAL A 32 -21.10 -30.46 6.53
N ASP A 33 -19.88 -30.77 6.94
CA ASP A 33 -19.53 -30.87 8.33
C ASP A 33 -19.54 -29.46 8.92
N LEU A 34 -20.70 -29.09 9.48
CA LEU A 34 -20.91 -27.83 10.19
C LEU A 34 -20.34 -27.88 11.61
N SER A 35 -19.82 -29.04 12.06
CA SER A 35 -19.24 -29.16 13.39
C SER A 35 -17.97 -28.29 13.47
N GLY A 36 -17.98 -27.32 14.38
CA GLY A 36 -16.92 -26.31 14.51
C GLY A 36 -17.29 -24.90 14.03
N THR A 37 -18.38 -24.72 13.28
CA THR A 37 -18.92 -23.35 13.01
C THR A 37 -19.39 -22.66 14.29
N GLU A 38 -19.86 -23.44 15.27
CA GLU A 38 -20.21 -22.99 16.62
C GLU A 38 -19.03 -22.28 17.30
N ARG A 39 -17.81 -22.83 17.18
CA ARG A 39 -16.57 -22.23 17.73
C ARG A 39 -16.09 -20.99 16.97
N LEU A 40 -16.41 -20.89 15.68
CA LEU A 40 -16.12 -19.70 14.87
C LEU A 40 -17.00 -18.52 15.28
N ILE A 41 -18.25 -18.78 15.68
CA ILE A 41 -19.15 -17.75 16.23
C ILE A 41 -18.69 -17.31 17.63
N GLU A 42 -18.13 -18.22 18.44
CA GLU A 42 -17.66 -17.90 19.81
C GLU A 42 -16.59 -16.79 19.84
N ASN A 43 -15.72 -16.71 18.83
CA ASN A 43 -14.63 -15.72 18.77
C ASN A 43 -14.92 -14.56 17.79
N LEU A 44 -16.13 -14.47 17.26
CA LEU A 44 -16.48 -13.46 16.27
C LEU A 44 -16.82 -12.13 16.95
N ALA A 45 -15.83 -11.25 17.09
CA ALA A 45 -16.04 -9.87 17.52
C ALA A 45 -16.57 -9.02 16.34
N VAL A 46 -17.82 -9.26 15.94
CA VAL A 46 -18.49 -8.53 14.84
C VAL A 46 -18.88 -7.12 15.27
N TYR A 47 -19.31 -6.99 16.53
CA TYR A 47 -19.92 -5.78 17.06
C TYR A 47 -18.96 -5.06 18.00
N GLY A 48 -19.09 -3.73 18.07
CA GLY A 48 -18.37 -2.91 19.05
C GLY A 48 -18.78 -3.15 20.51
N SER A 49 -19.84 -3.92 20.76
CA SER A 49 -20.33 -4.31 22.08
C SER A 49 -19.96 -5.75 22.42
N PRO A 50 -19.16 -5.97 23.49
CA PRO A 50 -18.96 -7.30 24.06
C PRO A 50 -20.27 -8.05 24.36
N LEU A 51 -21.32 -7.31 24.76
CA LEU A 51 -22.63 -7.89 25.06
C LEU A 51 -23.33 -8.44 23.79
N LEU A 52 -23.28 -7.71 22.67
CA LEU A 52 -23.83 -8.19 21.40
C LEU A 52 -23.03 -9.37 20.87
N ASN A 53 -21.71 -9.33 20.97
CA ASN A 53 -20.85 -10.44 20.53
C ASN A 53 -21.21 -11.74 21.25
N ALA A 54 -21.44 -11.69 22.57
CA ALA A 54 -21.91 -12.84 23.34
C ALA A 54 -23.32 -13.32 22.92
N ALA A 55 -24.18 -12.42 22.44
CA ALA A 55 -25.54 -12.73 22.00
C ALA A 55 -25.66 -13.16 20.52
N THR A 56 -24.57 -13.12 19.74
CA THR A 56 -24.57 -13.36 18.28
C THR A 56 -25.30 -14.63 17.86
N GLU A 57 -25.04 -15.74 18.56
CA GLU A 57 -25.68 -17.03 18.32
C GLU A 57 -27.19 -16.97 18.50
N LEU A 58 -27.65 -16.36 19.62
CA LEU A 58 -29.07 -16.19 19.91
C LEU A 58 -29.75 -15.28 18.89
N LEU A 59 -29.08 -14.20 18.47
CA LEU A 59 -29.59 -13.30 17.42
C LEU A 59 -29.73 -14.04 16.09
N GLY A 60 -28.75 -14.88 15.73
CA GLY A 60 -28.81 -15.74 14.55
C GLY A 60 -30.00 -16.69 14.59
N ILE A 61 -30.21 -17.38 15.71
CA ILE A 61 -31.36 -18.25 15.90
C ILE A 61 -32.66 -17.45 15.77
N LEU A 62 -32.78 -16.30 16.45
CA LEU A 62 -33.97 -15.46 16.44
C LEU A 62 -34.40 -15.04 15.02
N VAL A 63 -33.45 -14.69 14.15
CA VAL A 63 -33.74 -14.35 12.74
C VAL A 63 -34.23 -15.55 11.92
N THR A 64 -33.75 -16.75 12.25
CA THR A 64 -34.12 -17.96 11.51
C THR A 64 -35.48 -18.54 11.90
N VAL A 65 -35.88 -18.42 13.17
CA VAL A 65 -37.10 -19.05 13.72
C VAL A 65 -38.37 -18.73 12.90
N PRO A 66 -38.68 -17.47 12.53
CA PRO A 66 -39.90 -17.16 11.79
C PRO A 66 -39.92 -17.74 10.37
N ARG A 67 -38.75 -18.08 9.82
CA ARG A 67 -38.59 -18.66 8.48
C ARG A 67 -38.66 -20.18 8.49
N GLN A 68 -38.55 -20.81 9.65
CA GLN A 68 -38.57 -22.25 9.81
C GLN A 68 -40.01 -22.75 10.05
N GLY A 69 -40.30 -23.95 9.53
CA GLY A 69 -41.54 -24.66 9.81
C GLY A 69 -41.60 -25.18 11.25
N SER A 70 -42.75 -25.74 11.63
CA SER A 70 -42.93 -26.30 12.97
C SER A 70 -41.84 -27.34 13.28
N PRO A 71 -41.13 -27.22 14.42
CA PRO A 71 -40.23 -28.27 14.86
C PRO A 71 -41.02 -29.57 15.11
N ARG A 72 -40.37 -30.72 14.88
CA ARG A 72 -40.96 -32.04 15.16
C ARG A 72 -41.26 -32.23 16.65
N ASP A 73 -40.44 -31.63 17.51
CA ASP A 73 -40.58 -31.67 18.96
C ASP A 73 -40.34 -30.26 19.52
N VAL A 74 -41.43 -29.62 19.94
CA VAL A 74 -41.46 -28.25 20.46
C VAL A 74 -40.78 -28.18 21.83
N ASP A 75 -40.91 -29.21 22.65
CA ASP A 75 -40.32 -29.25 23.99
C ASP A 75 -38.81 -29.37 23.93
N ARG A 76 -38.29 -30.22 23.03
CA ARG A 76 -36.86 -30.30 22.76
C ARG A 76 -36.31 -29.00 22.16
N PHE A 77 -37.05 -28.36 21.25
CA PHE A 77 -36.66 -27.06 20.72
C PHE A 77 -36.58 -26.00 21.82
N ARG A 78 -37.56 -25.97 22.73
CA ARG A 78 -37.55 -25.07 23.89
C ARG A 78 -36.36 -25.31 24.80
N GLN A 79 -36.03 -26.57 25.11
CA GLN A 79 -34.85 -26.88 25.92
C GLN A 79 -33.57 -26.37 25.25
N LYS A 80 -33.41 -26.56 23.94
CA LYS A 80 -32.26 -26.00 23.20
C LYS A 80 -32.15 -24.48 23.32
N LEU A 81 -33.27 -23.75 23.27
CA LEU A 81 -33.26 -22.30 23.48
C LEU A 81 -32.86 -21.93 24.90
N LEU A 82 -33.37 -22.66 25.91
CA LEU A 82 -33.00 -22.45 27.31
C LEU A 82 -31.50 -22.72 27.54
N ASP A 83 -30.95 -23.78 26.94
CA ASP A 83 -29.53 -24.10 27.00
C ASP A 83 -28.68 -23.00 26.34
N ALA A 84 -29.11 -22.47 25.19
CA ALA A 84 -28.43 -21.36 24.52
C ALA A 84 -28.46 -20.06 25.35
N ILE A 85 -29.58 -19.77 26.04
CA ILE A 85 -29.69 -18.64 26.98
C ILE A 85 -28.78 -18.87 28.19
N ALA A 86 -28.71 -20.10 28.71
CA ALA A 86 -27.79 -20.43 29.80
C ALA A 86 -26.33 -20.27 29.37
N ALA A 87 -25.98 -20.66 28.13
CA ALA A 87 -24.65 -20.45 27.57
C ALA A 87 -24.33 -18.95 27.41
N PHE A 88 -25.28 -18.13 26.98
CA PHE A 88 -25.13 -16.67 26.98
C PHE A 88 -24.89 -16.13 28.39
N ARG A 89 -25.65 -16.58 29.38
CA ARG A 89 -25.47 -16.18 30.79
C ARG A 89 -24.08 -16.53 31.30
N GLN A 90 -23.58 -17.73 31.01
CA GLN A 90 -22.24 -18.17 31.40
C GLN A 90 -21.16 -17.31 30.72
N ARG A 91 -21.28 -17.04 29.41
CA ARG A 91 -20.38 -16.11 28.69
C ARG A 91 -20.40 -14.72 29.33
N GLY A 92 -21.58 -14.25 29.73
CA GLY A 92 -21.78 -12.98 30.41
C GLY A 92 -21.05 -12.85 31.76
N LEU A 93 -20.78 -13.95 32.46
CA LEU A 93 -20.02 -13.94 33.72
C LEU A 93 -18.55 -13.56 33.53
N TYR A 94 -18.00 -13.78 32.33
CA TYR A 94 -16.64 -13.41 31.97
C TYR A 94 -16.54 -11.99 31.41
N LEU A 95 -17.67 -11.30 31.22
CA LEU A 95 -17.70 -9.90 30.80
C LEU A 95 -17.61 -8.98 32.02
N GLU A 96 -17.05 -7.79 31.85
CA GLU A 96 -16.94 -6.76 32.89
C GLU A 96 -18.29 -6.04 33.20
N TYR A 97 -19.39 -6.77 33.18
CA TYR A 97 -20.73 -6.26 33.47
C TYR A 97 -21.22 -6.68 34.85
N HIS A 98 -22.02 -5.82 35.48
CA HIS A 98 -22.70 -6.20 36.72
C HIS A 98 -23.68 -7.37 36.44
N PRO A 99 -23.77 -8.41 37.30
CA PRO A 99 -24.60 -9.59 37.05
C PRO A 99 -26.07 -9.28 36.71
N SER A 100 -26.63 -8.25 37.34
CA SER A 100 -27.98 -7.76 37.05
C SER A 100 -28.19 -7.36 35.57
N ILE A 101 -27.17 -6.87 34.88
CA ILE A 101 -27.26 -6.52 33.44
C ILE A 101 -27.32 -7.79 32.59
N ILE A 102 -26.56 -8.82 32.93
CA ILE A 102 -26.62 -10.12 32.25
C ILE A 102 -28.00 -10.76 32.44
N GLU A 103 -28.56 -10.73 33.66
CA GLU A 103 -29.93 -11.20 33.91
C GLU A 103 -30.98 -10.45 33.10
N LYS A 104 -30.90 -9.11 33.07
CA LYS A 104 -31.80 -8.27 32.27
C LYS A 104 -31.63 -8.53 30.78
N SER A 105 -30.42 -8.82 30.32
CA SER A 105 -30.13 -9.19 28.93
C SER A 105 -30.78 -10.53 28.58
N CYS A 106 -30.67 -11.53 29.46
CA CYS A 106 -31.38 -12.81 29.30
C CYS A 106 -32.89 -12.59 29.25
N PHE A 107 -33.43 -11.72 30.11
CA PHE A 107 -34.86 -11.39 30.13
C PHE A 107 -35.34 -10.82 28.80
N VAL A 108 -34.67 -9.79 28.26
CA VAL A 108 -35.09 -9.16 26.99
C VAL A 108 -34.93 -10.10 25.80
N LEU A 109 -33.92 -10.98 25.81
CA LEU A 109 -33.75 -12.04 24.82
C LEU A 109 -34.91 -13.06 24.88
N CYS A 110 -35.25 -13.57 26.07
CA CYS A 110 -36.40 -14.46 26.25
C CYS A 110 -37.69 -13.81 25.75
N ALA A 111 -37.93 -12.53 26.09
CA ALA A 111 -39.11 -11.80 25.65
C ALA A 111 -39.16 -11.68 24.11
N ALA A 112 -38.02 -11.43 23.47
CA ALA A 112 -37.94 -11.36 22.01
C ALA A 112 -38.18 -12.71 21.34
N PHE A 113 -37.62 -13.81 21.87
CA PHE A 113 -37.88 -15.15 21.37
C PHE A 113 -39.35 -15.56 21.53
N ASP A 114 -39.93 -15.31 22.71
CA ASP A 114 -41.31 -15.66 22.98
C ASP A 114 -42.25 -14.92 22.01
N GLU A 115 -42.02 -13.63 21.75
CA GLU A 115 -42.80 -12.89 20.76
C GLU A 115 -42.57 -13.44 19.34
N ALA A 116 -41.33 -13.64 18.92
CA ALA A 116 -41.02 -14.14 17.58
C ALA A 116 -41.67 -15.50 17.31
N ILE A 117 -41.65 -16.41 18.29
CA ILE A 117 -42.26 -17.74 18.19
C ILE A 117 -43.78 -17.66 18.21
N LEU A 118 -44.36 -16.87 19.12
CA LEU A 118 -45.81 -16.74 19.26
C LEU A 118 -46.48 -16.32 17.95
N TYR A 119 -45.83 -15.46 17.17
CA TYR A 119 -46.32 -14.97 15.89
C TYR A 119 -45.90 -15.79 14.66
N THR A 120 -45.34 -16.99 14.85
CA THR A 120 -45.17 -17.97 13.76
C THR A 120 -46.46 -18.73 13.49
N SER A 121 -46.56 -19.36 12.31
CA SER A 121 -47.71 -20.19 11.94
C SER A 121 -47.95 -21.40 12.84
N TRP A 122 -46.94 -21.81 13.61
CA TRP A 122 -46.99 -22.97 14.51
C TRP A 122 -46.95 -22.60 16.00
N GLY A 123 -46.54 -21.39 16.37
CA GLY A 123 -46.48 -20.94 17.77
C GLY A 123 -47.84 -20.98 18.46
N GLU A 124 -48.88 -20.50 17.79
CA GLU A 124 -50.26 -20.54 18.29
C GLU A 124 -50.78 -21.98 18.41
N ARG A 125 -50.54 -22.82 17.38
CA ARG A 125 -50.99 -24.22 17.35
C ARG A 125 -50.41 -25.06 18.49
N THR A 126 -49.17 -24.75 18.86
CA THR A 126 -48.43 -25.44 19.92
C THR A 126 -48.64 -24.83 21.30
N ARG A 127 -49.51 -23.80 21.40
CA ARG A 127 -49.82 -23.08 22.64
C ARG A 127 -48.57 -22.61 23.38
N TRP A 128 -47.60 -22.06 22.64
CA TRP A 128 -46.31 -21.64 23.20
C TRP A 128 -46.45 -20.70 24.41
N GLU A 129 -47.48 -19.84 24.40
CA GLU A 129 -47.82 -18.92 25.50
C GLU A 129 -47.96 -19.59 26.88
N ASN A 130 -48.42 -20.84 26.94
CA ASN A 130 -48.61 -21.55 28.21
C ASN A 130 -47.27 -21.94 28.87
N HIS A 131 -46.26 -22.18 28.04
CA HIS A 131 -44.93 -22.65 28.45
C HIS A 131 -43.84 -21.81 27.78
N SER A 132 -43.99 -20.48 27.85
CA SER A 132 -43.02 -19.54 27.30
C SER A 132 -41.66 -19.61 28.03
N LEU A 133 -40.60 -19.12 27.39
CA LEU A 133 -39.26 -19.06 27.99
C LEU A 133 -39.28 -18.15 29.21
N LEU A 134 -39.96 -17.01 29.11
CA LEU A 134 -40.07 -16.04 30.20
C LEU A 134 -40.83 -16.61 31.41
N SER A 135 -41.87 -17.41 31.17
CA SER A 135 -42.62 -18.09 32.22
C SER A 135 -41.74 -19.14 32.92
N LYS A 136 -40.93 -19.90 32.16
CA LYS A 136 -40.06 -20.93 32.74
C LYS A 136 -38.87 -20.37 33.52
N VAL A 137 -38.24 -19.29 33.04
CA VAL A 137 -37.00 -18.76 33.64
C VAL A 137 -37.28 -17.68 34.68
N PHE A 138 -38.26 -16.82 34.43
CA PHE A 138 -38.52 -15.62 35.25
C PHE A 138 -39.88 -15.65 35.95
N SER A 139 -40.72 -16.66 35.71
CA SER A 139 -42.10 -16.71 36.22
C SER A 139 -42.91 -15.45 35.86
N GLN A 140 -42.61 -14.84 34.71
CA GLN A 140 -43.27 -13.62 34.22
C GLN A 140 -43.96 -13.86 32.89
N ARG A 141 -45.09 -13.16 32.69
CA ARG A 141 -45.87 -13.17 31.45
C ARG A 141 -45.88 -11.83 30.71
N ASN A 142 -45.55 -10.73 31.39
CA ASN A 142 -45.61 -9.37 30.82
C ASN A 142 -44.28 -8.93 30.18
N GLY A 143 -43.68 -9.80 29.35
CA GLY A 143 -42.36 -9.52 28.74
C GLY A 143 -42.33 -8.25 27.90
N GLY A 144 -43.41 -8.01 27.14
CA GLY A 144 -43.54 -6.83 26.27
C GLY A 144 -43.56 -5.49 27.01
N GLU A 145 -44.08 -5.42 28.24
CA GLU A 145 -44.11 -4.18 29.03
C GLU A 145 -42.79 -3.96 29.76
N VAL A 146 -42.27 -5.02 30.39
CA VAL A 146 -41.03 -4.97 31.15
C VAL A 146 -39.84 -4.66 30.26
N PHE A 147 -39.84 -5.12 29.00
CA PHE A 147 -38.82 -4.76 28.01
C PHE A 147 -38.67 -3.24 27.88
N PHE A 148 -39.76 -2.51 27.62
CA PHE A 148 -39.69 -1.05 27.48
C PHE A 148 -39.39 -0.36 28.81
N ALA A 149 -39.86 -0.89 29.94
CA ALA A 149 -39.48 -0.36 31.25
C ALA A 149 -37.97 -0.51 31.55
N LEU A 150 -37.33 -1.59 31.06
CA LEU A 150 -35.89 -1.77 31.16
C LEU A 150 -35.14 -0.84 30.20
N LEU A 151 -35.65 -0.62 28.99
CA LEU A 151 -35.12 0.33 28.03
C LEU A 151 -35.16 1.78 28.57
N ASP A 152 -36.30 2.20 29.10
CA ASP A 152 -36.49 3.54 29.70
C ASP A 152 -35.51 3.75 30.88
N LYS A 153 -35.37 2.75 31.76
CA LYS A 153 -34.41 2.79 32.88
C LYS A 153 -32.96 2.83 32.39
N ALA A 154 -32.63 2.08 31.34
CA ALA A 154 -31.28 2.08 30.78
C ALA A 154 -30.96 3.44 30.13
N GLY A 155 -31.93 4.06 29.47
CA GLY A 155 -31.84 5.39 28.87
C GLY A 155 -31.55 6.52 29.87
N GLN A 156 -31.79 6.31 31.17
CA GLN A 156 -31.40 7.25 32.23
C GLN A 156 -29.90 7.21 32.54
N GLN A 157 -29.20 6.11 32.23
CA GLN A 157 -27.76 5.94 32.48
C GLN A 157 -27.02 5.39 31.24
N PRO A 158 -27.12 6.07 30.08
CA PRO A 158 -26.63 5.55 28.80
C PRO A 158 -25.11 5.38 28.76
N ALA A 159 -24.34 6.22 29.47
CA ALA A 159 -22.89 6.11 29.54
C ALA A 159 -22.38 4.75 30.07
N LYS A 160 -23.16 4.09 30.96
CA LYS A 160 -22.80 2.79 31.54
C LYS A 160 -23.51 1.62 30.87
N LEU A 161 -24.65 1.88 30.22
CA LEU A 161 -25.57 0.86 29.73
C LEU A 161 -25.73 0.88 28.21
N VAL A 162 -24.88 1.60 27.48
CA VAL A 162 -24.94 1.72 26.01
C VAL A 162 -25.01 0.37 25.32
N ASP A 163 -24.23 -0.61 25.76
CA ASP A 163 -24.23 -1.99 25.24
C ASP A 163 -25.58 -2.71 25.43
N PHE A 164 -26.23 -2.52 26.58
CA PHE A 164 -27.55 -3.09 26.86
C PHE A 164 -28.66 -2.38 26.08
N ILE A 165 -28.54 -1.07 25.89
CA ILE A 165 -29.43 -0.29 25.03
C ILE A 165 -29.29 -0.74 23.58
N GLU A 166 -28.06 -0.97 23.13
CA GLU A 166 -27.76 -1.46 21.78
C GLU A 166 -28.31 -2.88 21.56
N LEU A 167 -28.20 -3.78 22.53
CA LEU A 167 -28.85 -5.10 22.47
C LEU A 167 -30.37 -4.97 22.26
N GLN A 168 -31.04 -4.15 23.07
CA GLN A 168 -32.48 -3.92 22.94
C GLN A 168 -32.83 -3.26 21.59
N TYR A 169 -32.01 -2.32 21.11
CA TYR A 169 -32.18 -1.70 19.80
C TYR A 169 -32.10 -2.73 18.67
N VAL A 170 -31.12 -3.64 18.70
CA VAL A 170 -31.03 -4.72 17.72
C VAL A 170 -32.29 -5.57 17.75
N LEU A 171 -32.80 -5.95 18.93
CA LEU A 171 -34.05 -6.73 19.05
C LEU A 171 -35.26 -5.97 18.47
N LEU A 172 -35.35 -4.65 18.67
CA LEU A 172 -36.37 -3.80 18.05
C LEU A 172 -36.27 -3.77 16.51
N MET A 173 -35.05 -3.76 15.97
CA MET A 173 -34.80 -3.82 14.52
C MET A 173 -35.07 -5.21 13.94
N LEU A 174 -34.91 -6.26 14.73
CA LEU A 174 -35.30 -7.64 14.37
C LEU A 174 -36.82 -7.88 14.43
N GLY A 175 -37.61 -6.88 14.83
CA GLY A 175 -39.07 -6.91 14.72
C GLY A 175 -39.81 -7.09 16.05
N PHE A 176 -39.13 -7.00 17.19
CA PHE A 176 -39.79 -6.94 18.49
C PHE A 176 -40.70 -5.70 18.59
N LYS A 177 -41.96 -5.90 18.96
CA LYS A 177 -42.97 -4.83 19.12
C LYS A 177 -43.48 -4.71 20.56
N GLY A 178 -43.52 -5.81 21.32
CA GLY A 178 -44.01 -5.85 22.70
C GLY A 178 -45.38 -5.20 22.85
N ARG A 179 -45.54 -4.34 23.85
CA ARG A 179 -46.80 -3.62 24.14
C ARG A 179 -47.34 -2.77 22.97
N TYR A 180 -46.50 -2.40 22.00
CA TYR A 180 -46.89 -1.58 20.86
C TYR A 180 -47.44 -2.38 19.68
N ARG A 181 -47.51 -3.71 19.78
CA ARG A 181 -47.94 -4.55 18.65
C ARG A 181 -49.36 -4.32 18.16
N HIS A 182 -50.29 -4.08 19.09
CA HIS A 182 -51.70 -3.78 18.80
C HIS A 182 -52.02 -2.29 18.96
N GLY A 183 -50.99 -1.47 19.20
CA GLY A 183 -51.12 -0.04 19.40
C GLY A 183 -50.67 0.74 18.17
N ASP A 184 -50.37 2.02 18.39
CA ASP A 184 -49.86 2.90 17.35
C ASP A 184 -48.40 2.58 17.01
N GLU A 185 -48.15 2.18 15.76
CA GLU A 185 -46.79 1.91 15.27
C GLU A 185 -45.93 3.18 15.19
N SER A 186 -46.53 4.36 15.10
CA SER A 186 -45.81 5.64 15.07
C SER A 186 -44.91 5.80 16.30
N ARG A 187 -45.45 5.50 17.48
CA ARG A 187 -44.73 5.58 18.75
C ARG A 187 -43.58 4.58 18.85
N LEU A 188 -43.72 3.40 18.25
CA LEU A 188 -42.62 2.44 18.19
C LEU A 188 -41.50 2.96 17.28
N HIS A 189 -41.85 3.64 16.18
CA HIS A 189 -40.87 4.26 15.29
C HIS A 189 -40.11 5.41 15.96
N GLU A 190 -40.83 6.26 16.71
CA GLU A 190 -40.23 7.32 17.55
C GLU A 190 -39.23 6.73 18.55
N ILE A 191 -39.62 5.70 19.30
CA ILE A 191 -38.73 5.02 20.25
C ILE A 191 -37.48 4.47 19.55
N LYS A 192 -37.63 3.84 18.37
CA LYS A 192 -36.48 3.33 17.60
C LYS A 192 -35.54 4.47 17.19
N SER A 193 -36.08 5.60 16.75
CA SER A 193 -35.31 6.78 16.37
C SER A 193 -34.56 7.37 17.57
N ASP A 194 -35.23 7.54 18.71
CA ASP A 194 -34.65 8.10 19.94
C ASP A 194 -33.53 7.22 20.48
N VAL A 195 -33.75 5.91 20.53
CA VAL A 195 -32.74 4.94 20.96
C VAL A 195 -31.54 4.95 20.01
N TYR A 196 -31.76 5.03 18.70
CA TYR A 196 -30.68 5.13 17.73
C TYR A 196 -29.85 6.41 17.91
N ALA A 197 -30.51 7.56 18.05
CA ALA A 197 -29.84 8.84 18.30
C ALA A 197 -29.03 8.80 19.60
N LEU A 198 -29.57 8.19 20.65
CA LEU A 198 -28.89 7.99 21.92
C LEU A 198 -27.66 7.08 21.77
N ILE A 199 -27.77 5.93 21.08
CA ILE A 199 -26.61 5.05 20.83
C ILE A 199 -25.55 5.79 20.02
N ARG A 200 -25.93 6.53 18.97
CA ARG A 200 -25.01 7.32 18.12
C ARG A 200 -24.26 8.38 18.91
N HIS A 201 -24.87 8.96 19.93
CA HIS A 201 -24.21 9.93 20.80
C HIS A 201 -23.12 9.28 21.67
N TYR A 202 -23.35 8.05 22.16
CA TYR A 202 -22.46 7.37 23.11
C TYR A 202 -21.45 6.39 22.45
N ARG A 203 -21.73 5.90 21.24
CA ARG A 203 -20.74 5.25 20.38
C ARG A 203 -20.24 6.26 19.37
N ALA A 204 -19.02 6.74 19.54
CA ALA A 204 -18.33 7.44 18.46
C ALA A 204 -18.41 6.56 17.20
N GLU A 205 -18.90 7.13 16.09
CA GLU A 205 -18.75 6.47 14.80
C GLU A 205 -17.27 6.16 14.66
N SER A 206 -16.88 4.88 14.65
CA SER A 206 -15.57 4.54 14.10
C SER A 206 -15.73 4.86 12.61
N PRO A 207 -15.14 5.94 12.07
CA PRO A 207 -15.15 6.13 10.64
C PRO A 207 -14.56 4.83 10.09
N MET A 208 -15.31 4.11 9.25
CA MET A 208 -14.73 2.97 8.54
C MET A 208 -13.42 3.49 7.95
N PRO A 209 -12.28 2.84 8.21
CA PRO A 209 -11.02 3.29 7.66
C PRO A 209 -11.20 3.24 6.14
N VAL A 210 -11.45 4.41 5.56
CA VAL A 210 -11.48 4.56 4.11
C VAL A 210 -10.12 4.04 3.66
N PRO A 211 -10.06 3.06 2.74
CA PRO A 211 -8.79 2.57 2.23
C PRO A 211 -7.99 3.80 1.82
N ARG A 212 -6.91 4.10 2.55
CA ARG A 212 -6.01 5.19 2.17
C ARG A 212 -5.46 4.75 0.83
N THR A 213 -5.96 5.35 -0.25
CA THR A 213 -5.35 5.21 -1.56
C THR A 213 -3.88 5.52 -1.34
N PRO A 214 -2.95 4.58 -1.65
CA PRO A 214 -1.53 4.86 -1.46
C PRO A 214 -1.27 6.18 -2.17
N GLU A 215 -0.74 7.16 -1.43
CA GLU A 215 -0.35 8.44 -2.02
C GLU A 215 0.52 8.10 -3.21
N LEU A 216 0.05 8.43 -4.41
CA LEU A 216 0.84 8.20 -5.61
C LEU A 216 2.16 8.90 -5.35
N ILE A 217 3.27 8.15 -5.44
CA ILE A 217 4.62 8.71 -5.37
C ILE A 217 4.61 9.88 -6.35
N GLU A 218 4.68 11.11 -5.82
CA GLU A 218 4.73 12.32 -6.64
C GLU A 218 5.94 12.17 -7.56
N GLY A 219 5.69 11.77 -8.80
CA GLY A 219 6.71 11.70 -9.82
C GLY A 219 7.33 13.08 -9.91
N LYS A 220 8.67 13.15 -9.82
CA LYS A 220 9.40 14.40 -10.06
C LYS A 220 8.86 15.01 -11.34
N GLN A 221 8.21 16.16 -11.23
CA GLN A 221 7.61 16.82 -12.39
C GLN A 221 8.70 17.00 -13.45
N PRO A 222 8.46 16.63 -14.72
CA PRO A 222 9.47 16.78 -15.76
C PRO A 222 9.89 18.25 -15.79
N TRP A 223 11.20 18.49 -15.94
CA TRP A 223 11.78 19.83 -15.95
C TRP A 223 10.96 20.73 -16.87
N ARG A 224 10.22 21.65 -16.25
CA ARG A 224 9.36 22.59 -16.95
C ARG A 224 10.27 23.40 -17.85
N MET A 225 10.18 23.16 -19.16
CA MET A 225 10.88 23.95 -20.17
C MET A 225 10.70 25.42 -19.80
N LEU A 226 11.80 26.14 -19.59
CA LEU A 226 11.75 27.55 -19.24
C LEU A 226 10.85 28.25 -20.28
N SER A 227 9.90 29.05 -19.80
CA SER A 227 8.99 29.81 -20.68
C SER A 227 9.80 30.55 -21.76
N MET A 228 9.34 30.51 -23.01
CA MET A 228 9.99 31.11 -24.18
C MET A 228 10.48 32.55 -23.92
N GLY A 229 9.71 33.34 -23.16
CA GLY A 229 10.10 34.71 -22.81
C GLY A 229 11.38 34.80 -21.96
N LYS A 230 11.61 33.85 -21.04
CA LYS A 230 12.83 33.82 -20.21
C LYS A 230 14.06 33.46 -21.04
N MET A 231 13.90 32.51 -21.96
CA MET A 231 14.96 32.16 -22.92
C MET A 231 15.34 33.34 -23.80
N LEU A 232 14.34 34.05 -24.33
CA LEU A 232 14.56 35.24 -25.16
C LEU A 232 15.26 36.35 -24.38
N ALA A 233 14.86 36.59 -23.13
CA ALA A 233 15.50 37.60 -22.27
C ALA A 233 16.97 37.26 -21.94
N ILE A 234 17.29 35.99 -21.71
CA ILE A 234 18.67 35.56 -21.48
C ILE A 234 19.50 35.72 -22.76
N ALA A 235 18.95 35.33 -23.91
CA ALA A 235 19.63 35.45 -25.20
C ALA A 235 19.95 36.92 -25.55
N THR A 236 18.98 37.82 -25.35
CA THR A 236 19.20 39.26 -25.58
C THR A 236 20.22 39.85 -24.62
N LEU A 237 20.21 39.42 -23.36
CA LEU A 237 21.19 39.86 -22.36
C LEU A 237 22.61 39.42 -22.71
N VAL A 238 22.79 38.19 -23.18
CA VAL A 238 24.10 37.67 -23.63
C VAL A 238 24.57 38.41 -24.89
N MET A 239 23.66 38.70 -25.83
CA MET A 239 24.03 39.42 -27.05
C MET A 239 24.40 40.87 -26.76
N ALA A 240 23.67 41.55 -25.86
CA ALA A 240 23.98 42.90 -25.43
C ALA A 240 25.30 42.98 -24.64
N SER A 241 25.58 42.00 -23.78
CA SER A 241 26.85 41.96 -23.04
C SER A 241 28.03 41.71 -23.97
N GLY A 242 27.88 40.83 -24.96
CA GLY A 242 28.89 40.58 -26.00
C GLY A 242 29.17 41.82 -26.84
N TYR A 243 28.13 42.54 -27.27
CA TYR A 243 28.29 43.80 -28.00
C TYR A 243 29.03 44.85 -27.15
N GLY A 244 28.62 45.04 -25.90
CA GLY A 244 29.26 45.97 -24.98
C GLY A 244 30.73 45.63 -24.72
N ALA A 245 31.05 44.34 -24.55
CA ALA A 245 32.43 43.89 -24.39
C ALA A 245 33.27 44.14 -25.66
N SER A 246 32.70 43.90 -26.84
CA SER A 246 33.36 44.16 -28.12
C SER A 246 33.65 45.65 -28.32
N GLU A 247 32.67 46.52 -28.06
CA GLU A 247 32.84 47.98 -28.14
C GLU A 247 33.89 48.47 -27.13
N TYR A 248 33.83 47.99 -25.89
CA TYR A 248 34.83 48.33 -24.88
C TYR A 248 36.25 47.92 -25.31
N TRP A 249 36.39 46.70 -25.83
CA TRP A 249 37.69 46.20 -26.29
C TRP A 249 38.18 46.97 -27.52
N TYR A 250 37.28 47.29 -28.45
CA TYR A 250 37.57 48.09 -29.63
C TYR A 250 38.05 49.50 -29.25
N MET A 251 37.37 50.21 -28.34
CA MET A 251 37.82 51.54 -27.91
C MET A 251 39.16 51.49 -27.18
N ASN A 252 39.35 50.51 -26.31
CA ASN A 252 40.59 50.40 -25.55
C ASN A 252 41.80 49.98 -26.42
N ARG A 253 41.56 49.21 -27.49
CA ARG A 253 42.61 48.74 -28.43
C ARG A 253 42.86 49.72 -29.58
N SER A 254 41.86 50.46 -30.04
CA SER A 254 41.96 51.37 -31.19
C SER A 254 42.69 52.67 -30.86
N GLN A 255 42.46 53.25 -29.67
CA GLN A 255 43.12 54.51 -29.25
C GLN A 255 44.65 54.49 -29.37
N PRO A 256 45.39 53.48 -28.86
CA PRO A 256 46.85 53.44 -29.00
C PRO A 256 47.30 53.26 -30.46
N ILE A 257 46.55 52.49 -31.26
CA ILE A 257 46.86 52.28 -32.68
C ILE A 257 46.65 53.56 -33.48
N LEU A 258 45.57 54.30 -33.23
CA LEU A 258 45.31 55.60 -33.86
C LEU A 258 46.36 56.64 -33.49
N GLN A 259 46.84 56.64 -32.24
CA GLN A 259 47.95 57.50 -31.83
C GLN A 259 49.26 57.15 -32.56
N GLN A 260 49.57 55.86 -32.71
CA GLN A 260 50.71 55.41 -33.52
C GLN A 260 50.59 55.84 -34.98
N PHE A 261 49.41 55.75 -35.60
CA PHE A 261 49.21 56.25 -36.96
C PHE A 261 49.32 57.78 -37.06
N SER A 262 48.86 58.53 -36.06
CA SER A 262 48.96 60.00 -36.06
C SER A 262 50.38 60.53 -35.84
N THR A 263 51.25 59.71 -35.23
CA THR A 263 52.67 60.03 -35.00
C THR A 263 53.56 59.61 -36.17
N ILE A 264 53.05 58.79 -37.09
CA ILE A 264 53.70 58.56 -38.38
C ILE A 264 53.56 59.85 -39.20
N ASP A 265 54.65 60.60 -39.26
CA ASP A 265 54.75 61.82 -40.04
C ASP A 265 54.67 61.50 -41.54
N MET A 266 53.49 61.72 -42.12
CA MET A 266 53.25 61.61 -43.57
C MET A 266 53.79 62.82 -44.35
N SER A 267 54.42 63.81 -43.70
CA SER A 267 54.92 65.03 -44.36
C SER A 267 56.02 64.78 -45.40
N GLY A 268 56.68 63.62 -45.36
CA GLY A 268 57.69 63.20 -46.34
C GLY A 268 57.16 62.42 -47.55
N VAL A 269 55.90 61.96 -47.53
CA VAL A 269 55.34 61.13 -48.62
C VAL A 269 54.51 62.01 -49.54
N SER A 270 55.20 62.69 -50.45
CA SER A 270 54.56 63.31 -51.61
C SER A 270 54.04 62.19 -52.51
N LEU A 271 52.73 61.93 -52.50
CA LEU A 271 52.04 61.20 -53.56
C LEU A 271 51.96 62.06 -54.84
N LYS A 272 53.11 62.59 -55.27
CA LYS A 272 53.29 63.12 -56.63
C LYS A 272 53.64 61.93 -57.53
N LYS A 273 52.59 61.37 -58.12
CA LYS A 273 52.53 60.81 -59.48
C LYS A 273 53.90 60.46 -60.10
N ALA A 274 54.47 59.33 -59.71
CA ALA A 274 55.40 58.57 -60.55
C ALA A 274 55.28 57.09 -60.14
N SER A 275 54.78 56.29 -61.07
CA SER A 275 54.80 54.84 -61.02
C SER A 275 56.25 54.35 -60.93
N GLN A 276 56.71 54.08 -59.71
CA GLN A 276 57.87 53.24 -59.48
C GLN A 276 57.47 52.18 -58.47
N ASP A 277 57.39 50.94 -58.95
CA ASP A 277 57.24 49.75 -58.12
C ASP A 277 58.32 49.77 -57.02
N LEU A 278 57.87 49.66 -55.77
CA LEU A 278 58.78 49.37 -54.66
C LEU A 278 59.23 47.91 -54.81
N ILE A 279 60.41 47.70 -55.39
CA ILE A 279 61.05 46.39 -55.39
C ILE A 279 61.80 46.22 -54.07
N TYR A 280 61.25 45.40 -53.18
CA TYR A 280 61.91 44.97 -51.95
C TYR A 280 62.89 43.83 -52.28
N LEU A 281 64.20 44.06 -52.22
CA LEU A 281 65.20 42.99 -52.30
C LEU A 281 65.44 42.40 -50.91
N SER A 282 65.05 41.14 -50.72
CA SER A 282 65.29 40.36 -49.51
C SER A 282 66.79 40.15 -49.26
N THR A 283 67.24 40.36 -48.02
CA THR A 283 68.62 40.07 -47.58
C THR A 283 68.74 38.61 -47.13
N GLU A 284 69.95 38.03 -47.17
CA GLU A 284 70.21 36.60 -46.89
C GLU A 284 69.78 36.12 -45.48
N ALA A 285 69.40 37.02 -44.57
CA ALA A 285 68.77 36.68 -43.28
C ALA A 285 67.28 36.31 -43.39
N ASP A 286 66.57 36.76 -44.45
CA ASP A 286 65.13 36.48 -44.67
C ASP A 286 64.89 35.11 -45.33
N ILE A 287 65.94 34.44 -45.81
CA ILE A 287 65.87 33.18 -46.56
C ILE A 287 66.40 31.98 -45.75
N GLY A 288 66.29 32.02 -44.42
CA GLY A 288 66.12 30.86 -43.52
C GLY A 288 66.91 29.56 -43.76
N HIS A 289 68.06 29.57 -44.42
CA HIS A 289 68.83 28.37 -44.74
C HIS A 289 69.94 28.15 -43.71
N ALA A 290 69.55 27.63 -42.54
CA ALA A 290 70.42 26.76 -41.74
C ALA A 290 69.71 25.40 -41.61
N ALA A 291 70.16 24.46 -42.43
CA ALA A 291 69.60 23.12 -42.58
C ALA A 291 70.13 22.17 -41.48
N VAL A 292 69.24 21.58 -40.68
CA VAL A 292 69.39 20.24 -40.07
C VAL A 292 67.98 19.66 -39.87
N SER A 293 67.44 18.96 -40.87
CA SER A 293 67.27 17.49 -40.90
C SER A 293 66.60 16.86 -39.67
N GLU A 294 65.30 16.59 -39.83
CA GLU A 294 64.54 15.62 -39.04
C GLU A 294 65.26 14.27 -39.01
N LYS A 295 65.50 13.75 -37.79
CA LYS A 295 65.78 12.34 -37.57
C LYS A 295 64.65 11.77 -36.70
N LEU A 296 63.89 10.86 -37.31
CA LEU A 296 63.08 9.88 -36.60
C LEU A 296 64.00 9.04 -35.71
N GLU A 297 63.82 9.10 -34.40
CA GLU A 297 64.33 8.08 -33.48
C GLU A 297 63.17 7.17 -33.08
N GLU A 298 63.26 5.93 -33.56
CA GLU A 298 62.48 4.78 -33.09
C GLU A 298 62.87 4.48 -31.63
N GLU A 299 62.08 4.95 -30.66
CA GLU A 299 62.10 4.37 -29.32
C GLU A 299 61.37 3.03 -29.32
N LYS A 300 62.14 1.94 -29.15
CA LYS A 300 61.65 0.61 -28.73
C LYS A 300 60.57 0.76 -27.64
N PRO A 301 59.43 0.04 -27.70
CA PRO A 301 58.48 0.04 -26.61
C PRO A 301 59.12 -0.59 -25.37
N LYS A 302 59.45 0.25 -24.39
CA LYS A 302 59.73 -0.15 -23.02
C LYS A 302 58.46 -0.81 -22.50
N ALA A 303 58.51 -2.12 -22.25
CA ALA A 303 57.37 -2.89 -21.75
C ALA A 303 56.70 -2.14 -20.58
N ALA A 304 55.45 -1.73 -20.77
CA ALA A 304 54.65 -1.17 -19.69
C ALA A 304 54.58 -2.20 -18.56
N PRO A 305 54.73 -1.80 -17.28
CA PRO A 305 54.61 -2.73 -16.17
C PRO A 305 53.22 -3.38 -16.24
N ALA A 306 53.16 -4.71 -16.23
CA ALA A 306 51.92 -5.48 -16.21
C ALA A 306 51.02 -4.94 -15.07
N GLN A 307 49.95 -4.24 -15.43
CA GLN A 307 48.99 -3.71 -14.48
C GLN A 307 48.11 -4.85 -14.00
N GLN A 308 48.50 -5.46 -12.89
CA GLN A 308 47.68 -6.47 -12.23
C GLN A 308 46.51 -5.81 -11.51
N TRP A 309 45.34 -6.43 -11.63
CA TRP A 309 44.11 -5.96 -10.99
C TRP A 309 43.71 -6.95 -9.91
N GLU A 310 43.03 -6.47 -8.88
CA GLU A 310 42.45 -7.32 -7.85
C GLU A 310 40.96 -7.03 -7.72
N VAL A 311 40.18 -8.09 -7.50
CA VAL A 311 38.74 -8.00 -7.25
C VAL A 311 38.55 -8.20 -5.75
N VAL A 312 38.25 -7.11 -5.04
CA VAL A 312 37.93 -7.13 -3.61
C VAL A 312 36.47 -7.55 -3.48
N LEU A 313 36.22 -8.66 -2.79
CA LEU A 313 34.92 -9.31 -2.70
C LEU A 313 34.06 -8.74 -1.56
N ALA A 314 34.68 -8.61 -0.38
CA ALA A 314 34.04 -8.11 0.83
C ALA A 314 35.11 -7.73 1.87
N VAL A 315 34.69 -6.93 2.86
CA VAL A 315 35.49 -6.57 4.03
C VAL A 315 34.78 -7.11 5.26
N PHE A 316 35.45 -7.95 6.04
CA PHE A 316 34.90 -8.59 7.23
C PHE A 316 35.49 -7.97 8.50
N SER A 317 34.66 -7.85 9.54
CA SER A 317 35.09 -7.40 10.86
C SER A 317 35.74 -8.52 11.69
N ARG A 318 35.55 -9.79 11.30
CA ARG A 318 36.08 -10.97 12.00
C ARG A 318 36.86 -11.86 11.03
N SER A 319 37.99 -12.39 11.48
CA SER A 319 38.86 -13.26 10.67
C SER A 319 38.21 -14.61 10.34
N SER A 320 37.38 -15.14 11.25
CA SER A 320 36.64 -16.39 11.06
C SER A 320 35.76 -16.38 9.81
N ASP A 321 35.11 -15.26 9.55
CA ASP A 321 34.11 -15.13 8.49
C ASP A 321 34.80 -15.01 7.12
N ALA A 322 35.91 -14.28 7.08
CA ALA A 322 36.77 -14.21 5.91
C ALA A 322 37.38 -15.59 5.56
N VAL A 323 37.85 -16.34 6.55
CA VAL A 323 38.41 -17.69 6.36
C VAL A 323 37.35 -18.66 5.86
N ARG A 324 36.14 -18.63 6.43
CA ARG A 324 35.02 -19.47 5.99
C ARG A 324 34.68 -19.21 4.52
N LEU A 325 34.46 -17.95 4.14
CA LEU A 325 34.12 -17.62 2.76
C LEU A 325 35.27 -17.90 1.79
N SER A 326 36.52 -17.75 2.21
CA SER A 326 37.69 -18.16 1.42
C SER A 326 37.70 -19.68 1.14
N SER A 327 37.28 -20.50 2.11
CA SER A 327 37.23 -21.95 1.96
C SER A 327 36.14 -22.40 0.98
N GLU A 328 34.97 -21.73 1.00
CA GLU A 328 33.86 -21.97 0.07
C GLU A 328 34.23 -21.58 -1.38
N LEU A 329 34.95 -20.46 -1.54
CA LEU A 329 35.47 -20.04 -2.84
C LEU A 329 36.53 -21.00 -3.38
N LYS A 330 37.41 -21.52 -2.51
CA LYS A 330 38.42 -22.51 -2.89
C LYS A 330 37.81 -23.83 -3.35
N GLN A 331 36.75 -24.30 -2.70
CA GLN A 331 35.99 -25.47 -3.16
C GLN A 331 35.35 -25.25 -4.53
N SER A 332 35.05 -23.99 -4.86
CA SER A 332 34.45 -23.58 -6.13
C SER A 332 35.48 -23.29 -7.23
N GLY A 333 36.78 -23.49 -6.94
CA GLY A 333 37.88 -23.30 -7.89
C GLY A 333 38.44 -21.88 -7.97
N TYR A 334 38.09 -20.98 -7.04
CA TYR A 334 38.65 -19.64 -6.98
C TYR A 334 39.68 -19.51 -5.85
N ASP A 335 40.88 -19.02 -6.20
CA ASP A 335 41.92 -18.72 -5.23
C ASP A 335 41.70 -17.34 -4.61
N ALA A 336 41.12 -17.34 -3.41
CA ALA A 336 40.87 -16.12 -2.62
C ALA A 336 41.96 -15.91 -1.55
N PHE A 337 42.34 -14.65 -1.35
CA PHE A 337 43.37 -14.22 -0.41
C PHE A 337 42.78 -13.22 0.59
N THR A 338 43.26 -13.24 1.82
CA THR A 338 42.88 -12.29 2.86
C THR A 338 44.01 -11.29 3.13
N ARG A 339 43.66 -10.03 3.35
CA ARG A 339 44.59 -8.97 3.77
C ARG A 339 43.95 -8.20 4.92
N GLU A 340 44.70 -7.97 5.98
CA GLU A 340 44.27 -7.11 7.08
C GLU A 340 44.56 -5.64 6.72
N THR A 341 43.54 -4.80 6.82
CA THR A 341 43.63 -3.36 6.54
C THR A 341 43.03 -2.57 7.70
N ASP A 342 43.23 -1.25 7.73
CA ASP A 342 42.66 -0.36 8.75
C ASP A 342 41.12 -0.44 8.84
N HIS A 343 40.45 -0.98 7.81
CA HIS A 343 38.99 -1.03 7.71
C HIS A 343 38.42 -2.44 7.95
N GLY A 344 39.28 -3.41 8.29
CA GLY A 344 38.93 -4.81 8.51
C GLY A 344 39.70 -5.76 7.60
N ILE A 345 39.24 -7.01 7.54
CA ILE A 345 39.90 -8.08 6.78
C ILE A 345 39.27 -8.14 5.39
N GLU A 346 40.01 -7.65 4.39
CA GLU A 346 39.61 -7.66 2.99
C GLU A 346 39.86 -9.05 2.39
N LEU A 347 38.84 -9.62 1.74
CA LEU A 347 38.98 -10.82 0.94
C LEU A 347 39.02 -10.43 -0.55
N PHE A 348 40.08 -10.82 -1.25
CA PHE A 348 40.29 -10.46 -2.65
C PHE A 348 40.77 -11.63 -3.50
N ILE A 349 40.49 -11.57 -4.81
CA ILE A 349 41.00 -12.51 -5.81
C ILE A 349 41.90 -11.73 -6.76
N ARG A 350 43.08 -12.29 -7.05
CA ARG A 350 43.99 -11.74 -8.07
C ARG A 350 43.37 -11.95 -9.45
N ALA A 351 43.20 -10.87 -10.20
CA ALA A 351 42.70 -10.92 -11.55
C ALA A 351 43.80 -10.46 -12.53
N GLY A 352 43.95 -11.17 -13.65
CA GLY A 352 45.00 -10.86 -14.63
C GLY A 352 44.82 -9.49 -15.30
N ASP A 353 45.50 -9.27 -16.41
CA ASP A 353 45.63 -7.91 -16.97
C ASP A 353 44.42 -7.47 -17.86
N ASN A 354 43.47 -8.39 -18.13
CA ASN A 354 42.36 -8.14 -19.05
C ASN A 354 41.09 -7.62 -18.34
N LEU A 355 40.81 -6.33 -18.47
CA LEU A 355 39.68 -5.64 -17.83
C LEU A 355 38.30 -6.23 -18.19
N ALA A 356 38.12 -6.76 -19.41
CA ALA A 356 36.84 -7.34 -19.82
C ALA A 356 36.56 -8.66 -19.07
N VAL A 357 37.59 -9.48 -18.89
CA VAL A 357 37.52 -10.74 -18.11
C VAL A 357 37.26 -10.42 -16.63
N ILE A 358 37.93 -9.41 -16.08
CA ILE A 358 37.75 -8.96 -14.69
C ILE A 358 36.29 -8.53 -14.43
N ARG A 359 35.69 -7.75 -15.34
CA ARG A 359 34.29 -7.32 -15.20
C ARG A 359 33.31 -8.49 -15.23
N LYS A 360 33.57 -9.49 -16.09
CA LYS A 360 32.76 -10.71 -16.15
C LYS A 360 32.87 -11.51 -14.85
N LEU A 361 34.09 -11.70 -14.34
CA LEU A 361 34.36 -12.39 -13.07
C LEU A 361 33.68 -11.68 -11.88
N LYS A 362 33.78 -10.35 -11.82
CA LYS A 362 33.07 -9.55 -10.80
C LYS A 362 31.56 -9.82 -10.83
N ASN A 363 30.94 -9.75 -12.01
CA ASN A 363 29.49 -9.94 -12.14
C ASN A 363 29.07 -11.36 -11.74
N GLU A 364 29.85 -12.38 -12.13
CA GLU A 364 29.61 -13.77 -11.74
C GLU A 364 29.66 -13.96 -10.22
N LEU A 365 30.67 -13.41 -9.55
CA LEU A 365 30.84 -13.52 -8.10
C LEU A 365 29.74 -12.78 -7.35
N ASN A 366 29.30 -11.62 -7.84
CA ASN A 366 28.17 -10.89 -7.26
C ASN A 366 26.86 -11.68 -7.37
N VAL A 367 26.59 -12.30 -8.52
CA VAL A 367 25.36 -13.07 -8.73
C VAL A 367 25.36 -14.38 -7.95
N ARG A 368 26.49 -15.11 -7.94
CA ARG A 368 26.56 -16.45 -7.36
C ARG A 368 26.64 -16.48 -5.84
N TYR A 369 27.33 -15.49 -5.24
CA TYR A 369 27.57 -15.43 -3.80
C TYR A 369 26.90 -14.22 -3.12
N GLY A 370 26.15 -13.40 -3.87
CA GLY A 370 25.48 -12.21 -3.32
C GLY A 370 26.44 -11.13 -2.82
N LEU A 371 27.67 -11.12 -3.31
CA LEU A 371 28.74 -10.22 -2.86
C LEU A 371 28.65 -8.85 -3.56
N ASN A 372 29.26 -7.82 -2.95
CA ASN A 372 29.42 -6.49 -3.54
C ASN A 372 30.86 -6.26 -3.97
N ALA A 373 31.33 -7.06 -4.93
CA ALA A 373 32.72 -7.03 -5.35
C ALA A 373 33.09 -5.72 -6.08
N THR A 374 34.28 -5.20 -5.79
CA THR A 374 34.86 -3.98 -6.37
C THR A 374 36.20 -4.29 -7.03
N ILE A 375 36.48 -3.61 -8.15
CA ILE A 375 37.73 -3.80 -8.90
C ILE A 375 38.69 -2.71 -8.46
N ARG A 376 39.88 -3.10 -8.00
CA ARG A 376 40.98 -2.19 -7.64
C ARG A 376 42.23 -2.57 -8.42
N ARG A 377 43.14 -1.60 -8.59
CA ARG A 377 44.48 -1.89 -9.12
C ARG A 377 45.28 -2.51 -7.99
N ALA A 378 45.96 -3.63 -8.25
CA ALA A 378 46.81 -4.26 -7.25
C ALA A 378 47.92 -3.26 -6.88
N GLN A 379 47.97 -2.86 -5.62
CA GLN A 379 49.11 -2.11 -5.10
C GLN A 379 50.29 -3.09 -5.00
N LYS A 380 51.43 -2.68 -5.55
CA LYS A 380 52.63 -3.51 -5.62
C LYS A 380 53.39 -3.49 -4.31
#